data_AF-A0A432RB71-F1
#
_entry.id   AF-A0A432RB71-F1
#
_cell.length_a   1.000
_cell.length_b   1.000
_cell.length_c   1.000
_cell.angle_alpha   90.00
_cell.angle_beta   90.00
_cell.angle_gamma   90.00
#
_symmetry.space_group_name_H-M   'P 1'
#
loop_
_entity.id
_entity.type
_entity.pdbx_description
1 polymer ?
#
loop_
_entity_poly.entity_id
_entity_poly.type
_entity_poly.pdbx_seq_one_letter_code
_entity_poly.pdbx_strand_id
1 'polypeptide(L)'
;MSVHSAIQQQLNILDYALYSLWRKRGRNCIVFLVFSGVIFLLASFQFMTASLTRTASLLLRDVPDITVQQLSAGRQVFLSANSLGKLDTIFGISSLQPRIWG
;
A
#
# COMPACT_ATOMS: atom_id res chain seq x y z
N MET A 1 -39.78 -35.07 -5.36
CA MET A 1 -38.58 -35.07 -6.22
C MET A 1 -37.40 -34.70 -5.33
N SER A 2 -36.56 -35.69 -4.99
CA SER A 2 -35.64 -35.59 -3.85
C SER A 2 -34.44 -34.71 -4.18
N VAL A 3 -33.96 -33.97 -3.18
CA VAL A 3 -32.78 -33.07 -3.28
C VAL A 3 -31.55 -33.80 -3.86
N HIS A 4 -31.44 -35.12 -3.63
CA HIS A 4 -30.41 -35.96 -4.23
C HIS A 4 -30.44 -35.96 -5.76
N SER A 5 -31.61 -36.02 -6.41
CA SER A 5 -31.66 -36.03 -7.88
C SER A 5 -31.24 -34.69 -8.49
N ALA A 6 -31.52 -33.58 -7.79
CA ALA A 6 -31.11 -32.24 -8.24
C ALA A 6 -29.58 -32.06 -8.16
N ILE A 7 -28.95 -32.57 -7.10
CA ILE A 7 -27.49 -32.56 -6.94
C ILE A 7 -26.82 -33.44 -8.01
N GLN A 8 -27.33 -34.65 -8.24
CA GLN A 8 -26.81 -35.53 -9.29
C GLN A 8 -26.89 -34.90 -10.68
N GLN A 9 -27.97 -34.17 -10.98
CA GLN A 9 -28.11 -33.44 -12.24
C GLN A 9 -27.07 -32.33 -12.37
N GLN A 10 -26.84 -31.54 -11.32
CA GLN A 10 -25.83 -30.49 -11.32
C GLN A 10 -24.41 -31.05 -11.49
N LEU A 11 -24.11 -32.18 -10.84
CA LEU A 11 -22.82 -32.86 -10.99
C LEU A 11 -22.61 -33.37 -12.42
N ASN A 12 -23.61 -34.01 -13.03
CA ASN A 12 -23.51 -34.45 -14.42
C ASN A 12 -23.30 -33.29 -15.40
N ILE A 13 -23.95 -32.15 -15.18
CA ILE A 13 -23.75 -30.95 -16.00
C ILE A 13 -22.33 -30.40 -15.81
N LEU A 14 -21.83 -30.39 -14.57
CA LEU A 14 -20.46 -29.97 -14.25
C LEU A 14 -19.42 -30.87 -14.92
N ASP A 15 -19.59 -32.19 -14.85
CA ASP A 15 -18.71 -33.16 -15.49
C ASP A 15 -18.68 -32.98 -17.01
N TYR A 16 -19.85 -32.77 -17.63
CA TYR A 16 -19.93 -32.48 -19.06
C TYR A 16 -19.20 -31.17 -19.41
N ALA A 17 -19.38 -30.12 -18.60
CA ALA A 17 -18.70 -28.84 -18.79
C ALA A 17 -17.17 -28.97 -18.62
N LEU A 18 -16.71 -29.70 -17.61
CA LEU A 18 -15.29 -29.98 -17.37
C LEU A 18 -14.65 -30.76 -18.51
N TYR A 19 -15.30 -31.82 -19.00
CA TYR A 19 -14.82 -32.58 -20.15
C TYR A 19 -14.78 -31.72 -21.43
N SER A 20 -15.78 -30.86 -21.63
CA SER A 20 -15.81 -29.91 -22.75
C SER A 20 -14.66 -28.90 -22.67
N LEU A 21 -14.38 -28.35 -21.48
CA LEU A 21 -13.25 -27.47 -21.22
C LEU A 21 -11.90 -28.19 -21.47
N TRP A 22 -11.81 -29.45 -21.07
CA TRP A 22 -10.65 -30.31 -21.21
C TRP A 22 -10.37 -30.73 -22.66
N ARG A 23 -11.36 -30.70 -23.55
CA ARG A 23 -11.19 -31.03 -24.97
C ARG A 23 -10.53 -29.90 -25.78
N LYS A 24 -10.67 -28.64 -25.34
CA LYS A 24 -10.05 -27.45 -25.97
C LYS A 24 -9.10 -26.72 -25.03
N ARG A 25 -8.23 -27.45 -24.30
CA ARG A 25 -7.38 -26.89 -23.23
C ARG A 25 -6.55 -25.68 -23.65
N GLY A 26 -5.98 -25.69 -24.85
CA GLY A 26 -5.15 -24.57 -25.30
C GLY A 26 -5.92 -23.23 -25.31
N ARG A 27 -7.11 -23.20 -25.93
CA ARG A 27 -7.90 -21.98 -26.04
C ARG A 27 -8.42 -21.51 -24.68
N ASN A 28 -8.82 -22.45 -23.82
CA ASN A 28 -9.31 -22.16 -22.48
C ASN A 28 -8.19 -21.68 -21.54
N CYS A 29 -6.99 -22.24 -21.65
CA CYS A 29 -5.83 -21.77 -20.90
C CYS A 29 -5.44 -20.33 -21.26
N ILE A 30 -5.51 -19.96 -22.54
CA ILE A 30 -5.24 -18.57 -22.97
C ILE A 30 -6.25 -17.62 -22.35
N VAL A 31 -7.54 -17.94 -22.42
CA VAL A 31 -8.59 -17.11 -21.82
C VAL A 31 -8.35 -16.97 -20.32
N PHE A 32 -8.06 -18.07 -19.62
CA PHE A 32 -7.74 -18.05 -18.19
C PHE A 32 -6.52 -17.18 -17.88
N LEU A 33 -5.44 -17.29 -18.66
CA LEU A 33 -4.22 -16.50 -18.48
C LEU A 33 -4.47 -15.00 -18.69
N VAL A 34 -5.26 -14.62 -19.70
CA VAL A 34 -5.61 -13.22 -19.95
C VAL A 34 -6.39 -12.65 -18.78
N PHE A 35 -7.45 -13.34 -18.33
CA PHE A 35 -8.23 -12.89 -17.18
C PHE A 35 -7.40 -12.83 -15.90
N SER A 36 -6.59 -13.85 -15.63
CA SER A 36 -5.68 -13.88 -14.49
C SER A 36 -4.68 -12.73 -14.56
N GLY A 37 -4.10 -12.47 -15.74
CA GLY A 37 -3.16 -11.37 -15.96
C GLY A 37 -3.78 -9.99 -15.69
N VAL A 38 -5.01 -9.76 -16.14
CA VAL A 38 -5.73 -8.50 -15.89
C VAL A 38 -6.01 -8.32 -14.39
N ILE A 39 -6.53 -9.35 -13.72
CA ILE A 39 -6.80 -9.29 -12.28
C ILE A 39 -5.49 -9.10 -11.50
N PHE A 40 -4.44 -9.82 -11.88
CA PHE A 40 -3.12 -9.73 -11.27
C PHE A 40 -2.53 -8.32 -11.40
N LEU A 41 -2.61 -7.70 -12.58
CA LEU A 41 -2.13 -6.33 -12.80
C LEU A 41 -2.87 -5.33 -11.91
N LEU A 42 -4.20 -5.43 -11.85
CA LEU A 42 -5.00 -4.56 -11.00
C LEU A 42 -4.67 -4.74 -9.51
N ALA A 43 -4.55 -6.00 -9.06
CA ALA A 43 -4.21 -6.33 -7.69
C ALA A 43 -2.80 -5.85 -7.33
N SER A 44 -1.83 -6.02 -8.23
CA SER A 44 -0.45 -5.56 -8.05
C SER A 44 -0.38 -4.04 -7.91
N PHE A 45 -1.08 -3.31 -8.78
CA PHE A 45 -1.14 -1.85 -8.71
C PHE A 45 -1.75 -1.35 -7.40
N GLN A 46 -2.87 -1.94 -6.97
CA GLN A 46 -3.50 -1.63 -5.69
C GLN A 46 -2.57 -1.93 -4.51
N PHE A 47 -1.90 -3.08 -4.54
CA PHE A 47 -0.98 -3.50 -3.50
C PHE A 47 0.23 -2.56 -3.38
N MET A 48 0.81 -2.17 -4.52
CA MET A 48 1.93 -1.23 -4.58
C MET A 48 1.53 0.12 -4.01
N THR A 49 0.39 0.67 -4.45
CA THR A 49 -0.10 1.97 -3.99
C THR A 49 -0.37 1.95 -2.49
N ALA A 50 -1.09 0.94 -2.00
CA ALA A 50 -1.39 0.80 -0.58
C ALA A 50 -0.13 0.67 0.27
N SER A 51 0.85 -0.10 -0.19
CA SER A 51 2.13 -0.27 0.51
C SER A 51 2.90 1.05 0.58
N LEU A 52 2.95 1.81 -0.52
CA LEU A 52 3.65 3.09 -0.55
C LEU A 52 2.99 4.12 0.36
N THR A 53 1.66 4.26 0.31
CA THR A 53 0.91 5.16 1.19
C THR A 53 1.07 4.77 2.66
N ARG A 54 1.07 3.47 2.96
CA ARG A 54 1.30 2.98 4.32
C ARG A 54 2.70 3.32 4.82
N THR A 55 3.74 3.07 4.01
CA THR A 55 5.12 3.40 4.38
C THR A 55 5.30 4.90 4.56
N ALA A 56 4.74 5.72 3.66
CA ALA A 56 4.79 7.18 3.80
C ALA A 56 4.12 7.64 5.10
N SER A 57 2.91 7.16 5.40
CA SER A 57 2.20 7.54 6.64
C SER A 57 2.90 7.06 7.91
N LEU A 58 3.58 5.91 7.88
CA LEU A 58 4.40 5.46 9.00
C LEU A 58 5.65 6.33 9.17
N LEU A 59 6.36 6.64 8.09
CA LEU A 59 7.54 7.52 8.15
C LEU A 59 7.17 8.93 8.63
N LEU A 60 6.04 9.47 8.18
CA LEU A 60 5.59 10.81 8.61
C LEU A 60 5.26 10.88 10.10
N ARG A 61 4.90 9.76 10.76
CA ARG A 61 4.64 9.75 12.21
C ARG A 61 5.91 9.93 13.04
N ASP A 62 7.05 9.49 12.51
CA ASP A 62 8.34 9.57 13.21
C ASP A 62 9.11 10.86 12.87
N VAL A 63 8.64 11.63 11.87
CA VAL A 63 9.24 12.89 11.45
C VAL A 63 8.56 14.05 12.19
N PRO A 64 9.32 15.05 12.66
CA PRO A 64 8.73 16.24 13.27
C PRO A 64 7.89 17.04 12.26
N ASP A 65 6.75 17.56 12.71
CA ASP A 65 5.84 18.37 11.89
C ASP A 65 6.53 19.61 11.29
N ILE A 66 7.45 20.21 12.04
CA ILE A 66 8.19 21.41 11.64
C ILE A 66 9.67 21.22 11.97
N THR A 67 10.53 21.51 11.01
CA THR A 67 11.98 21.60 11.22
C THR A 67 12.42 23.05 11.13
N VAL A 68 13.15 23.52 12.15
CA VAL A 68 13.71 24.88 12.19
C VAL A 68 15.20 24.80 11.90
N GLN A 69 15.65 25.52 10.87
CA GLN A 69 17.05 25.60 10.49
C GLN A 69 17.45 27.06 10.27
N GLN A 70 18.67 27.41 10.69
CA GLN A 70 19.22 28.74 10.49
C GLN A 70 20.14 28.74 9.27
N LEU A 71 19.91 29.69 8.35
CA LEU A 71 20.76 29.93 7.19
C LEU A 71 21.50 31.25 7.38
N SER A 72 22.81 31.26 7.09
CA SER A 72 23.64 32.46 7.02
C SER A 72 24.47 32.41 5.75
N ALA A 73 24.42 33.47 4.93
CA ALA A 73 25.09 33.53 3.63
C ALA A 73 24.87 32.29 2.74
N GLY A 74 23.63 31.76 2.73
CA GLY A 74 23.26 30.58 1.94
C GLY A 74 23.73 29.23 2.51
N ARG A 75 24.33 29.19 3.70
CA ARG A 75 24.79 27.97 4.36
C ARG A 75 24.01 27.70 5.64
N GLN A 76 23.75 26.44 5.93
CA GLN A 76 23.17 26.04 7.22
C GLN A 76 24.18 26.24 8.33
N VAL A 77 23.77 26.94 9.39
CA VAL A 77 24.58 27.23 10.57
C VAL A 77 23.91 26.63 11.79
N PHE A 78 24.72 26.26 12.78
CA PHE A 78 24.21 25.78 14.06
C PHE A 78 23.38 26.86 14.76
N LEU A 79 22.18 26.49 15.18
CA LEU A 79 21.35 27.29 16.06
C LEU A 79 21.97 27.32 17.47
N SER A 80 22.02 28.50 18.08
CA SER A 80 22.49 28.63 19.47
C SER A 80 21.52 27.92 20.45
N ALA A 81 22.05 27.32 21.51
CA ALA A 81 21.23 26.66 22.54
C ALA A 81 20.22 27.61 23.21
N ASN A 82 20.53 28.91 23.28
CA ASN A 82 19.65 29.92 23.87
C ASN A 82 18.39 30.20 23.02
N SER A 83 18.37 29.74 21.76
CA SER A 83 17.20 29.85 20.87
C SER A 83 16.09 28.87 21.23
N LEU A 84 16.39 27.76 21.92
CA LEU A 84 15.39 26.77 22.34
C LEU A 84 14.36 27.37 23.30
N GLY A 85 14.81 28.11 24.31
CA GLY A 85 13.92 28.75 25.28
C GLY A 85 13.01 29.80 24.66
N LYS A 86 13.44 30.47 23.58
CA LYS A 86 12.58 31.41 22.83
C LYS A 86 11.51 30.67 22.04
N LEU A 87 11.84 29.53 21.44
CA LEU A 87 10.87 28.72 20.71
C LEU A 87 9.81 28.16 21.67
N ASP A 88 10.19 27.71 22.86
CA ASP A 88 9.25 27.14 23.85
C ASP A 88 8.16 28.12 24.31
N THR A 89 8.41 29.44 24.21
CA THR A 89 7.38 30.45 24.53
C THR A 89 6.30 30.63 23.48
N ILE A 90 6.42 30.00 22.30
CA ILE A 90 5.44 30.11 21.22
C ILE A 90 4.25 29.19 21.53
N PHE A 91 3.05 29.78 21.58
CA PHE A 91 1.82 29.05 21.80
C PHE A 91 1.55 28.03 20.67
N GLY A 92 1.24 26.79 21.04
CA GLY A 92 0.94 25.70 20.10
C GLY A 92 2.07 24.70 19.88
N ILE A 93 3.25 24.94 20.45
CA ILE A 93 4.35 23.96 20.44
C ILE A 93 4.12 22.94 21.56
N SER A 94 3.96 21.67 21.20
CA SER A 94 3.79 20.56 22.15
C SER A 94 5.11 19.93 22.60
N SER A 95 6.11 19.92 21.73
CA SER A 95 7.42 19.32 22.02
C SER A 95 8.52 19.91 21.13
N LEU A 96 9.69 20.17 21.72
CA LEU A 96 10.90 20.60 21.03
C LEU A 96 11.99 19.55 21.17
N GLN A 97 12.51 19.05 20.05
CA GLN A 97 13.62 18.11 20.04
C GLN A 97 14.86 18.74 19.39
N PRO A 98 15.91 19.06 20.17
CA PRO A 98 17.15 19.55 19.60
C PRO A 98 17.84 18.43 18.81
N ARG A 99 18.34 18.76 17.61
CA ARG A 99 19.06 17.82 16.75
C ARG A 99 20.44 18.38 16.40
N ILE A 100 21.47 17.59 16.63
CA ILE A 100 22.84 17.86 16.19
C ILE A 100 23.07 17.10 14.88
N TRP A 101 23.57 17.79 13.88
CA TRP A 101 24.00 17.19 12.61
C TRP A 101 25.50 16.95 12.73
N GLY A 102 25.91 15.69 12.72
CA GLY A 102 27.30 15.24 12.75
C GLY A 102 27.56 14.33 11.57
#